data_AF-A0A4V3UA65-F1
#
_entry.id   AF-A0A4V3UA65-F1
#
_cell.length_a   1.000
_cell.length_b   1.000
_cell.length_c   1.000
_cell.angle_alpha   90.00
_cell.angle_beta   90.00
_cell.angle_gamma   90.00
#
_symmetry.space_group_name_H-M   'P 1'
#
loop_
_entity.id
_entity.type
_entity.pdbx_description
1 polymer ?
#
loop_
_entity_poly.entity_id
_entity_poly.type
_entity_poly.pdbx_seq_one_letter_code
_entity_poly.pdbx_strand_id
1 'polypeptide(L)' 'MLDYHEHLEKDVAVKKWIDEQGKTFAAVTETLFDFGVIGNLDGKMRWLFKYKDHDLAWNPDMDLIVHWGLHKKLRIYR' A
#
# COMPACT_ATOMS: atom_id res chain seq x y z
N MET A 1 5.31 18.81 2.87
CA MET A 1 5.33 17.39 3.25
C MET A 1 5.65 16.65 1.95
N LEU A 2 6.72 15.87 1.89
CA LEU A 2 7.04 15.12 0.66
C LEU A 2 5.93 14.10 0.41
N ASP A 3 5.59 13.90 -0.85
CA ASP A 3 4.64 12.87 -1.25
C ASP A 3 5.21 11.48 -0.89
N TYR A 4 4.36 10.55 -0.48
CA TYR A 4 4.77 9.17 -0.18
C TYR A 4 5.51 8.54 -1.37
N HIS A 5 5.11 8.88 -2.58
CA HIS A 5 5.77 8.45 -3.81
C HIS A 5 7.24 8.91 -3.88
N GLU A 6 7.52 10.18 -3.56
CA GLU A 6 8.87 10.74 -3.54
C GLU A 6 9.78 10.08 -2.47
N HIS A 7 9.18 9.59 -1.39
CA HIS A 7 9.91 8.84 -0.37
C HIS A 7 10.31 7.44 -0.84
N LEU A 8 9.41 6.72 -1.53
CA LEU A 8 9.73 5.43 -2.11
C LEU A 8 10.83 5.56 -3.17
N GLU A 9 10.78 6.59 -4.01
CA GLU A 9 11.78 6.83 -5.07
C GLU A 9 13.21 7.05 -4.54
N LYS A 10 13.33 7.60 -3.33
CA LYS A 10 14.61 7.89 -2.68
C LYS A 10 15.16 6.70 -1.90
N ASP A 11 14.34 5.68 -1.62
CA ASP A 11 14.78 4.50 -0.89
C ASP A 11 15.53 3.52 -1.79
N VAL A 12 16.81 3.30 -1.48
CA VAL A 12 17.72 2.47 -2.28
C VAL A 12 17.26 1.01 -2.34
N ALA A 13 16.69 0.48 -1.25
CA ALA A 13 16.24 -0.92 -1.19
C ALA A 13 14.97 -1.11 -2.02
N VAL A 14 14.01 -0.18 -1.91
CA VAL A 14 12.79 -0.18 -2.72
C VAL A 14 13.13 -0.05 -4.20
N LYS A 15 13.99 0.90 -4.56
CA LYS A 15 14.41 1.13 -5.95
C LYS A 15 15.08 -0.11 -6.54
N LYS A 16 16.01 -0.73 -5.82
CA LYS A 16 16.65 -1.97 -6.25
C LYS A 16 15.65 -3.09 -6.49
N TRP A 17 14.69 -3.29 -5.58
CA TRP A 17 13.66 -4.32 -5.74
C TRP A 17 12.77 -4.05 -6.95
N ILE A 18 12.39 -2.79 -7.19
CA ILE A 18 11.60 -2.38 -8.36
C ILE A 18 12.33 -2.70 -9.66
N ASP A 19 13.61 -2.34 -9.74
CA ASP A 19 14.46 -2.58 -10.92
C ASP A 19 14.62 -4.09 -11.17
N GLU A 20 14.86 -4.89 -10.13
CA GLU A 20 15.01 -6.35 -10.22
C GLU A 20 13.72 -7.07 -10.65
N GLN A 21 12.55 -6.55 -10.26
CA GLN A 21 11.25 -7.16 -10.56
C GLN A 21 10.61 -6.59 -11.83
N GLY A 22 11.21 -5.58 -12.47
CA GLY A 22 10.62 -4.88 -13.62
C GLY A 22 9.26 -4.23 -13.29
N LYS A 23 9.08 -3.81 -12.05
CA LYS A 23 7.83 -3.21 -11.54
C LYS A 23 7.91 -1.69 -11.51
N THR A 24 6.84 -1.05 -11.04
CA THR A 24 6.78 0.39 -10.80
C THR A 24 6.53 0.67 -9.31
N PHE A 25 6.76 1.90 -8.86
CA PHE A 25 6.42 2.32 -7.50
C PHE A 25 4.91 2.18 -7.20
N ALA A 26 4.05 2.38 -8.21
CA ALA A 26 2.62 2.10 -8.09
C ALA A 26 2.34 0.63 -7.74
N ALA A 27 3.11 -0.32 -8.30
CA ALA A 27 2.95 -1.74 -8.00
C ALA A 27 3.29 -2.08 -6.54
N VAL A 28 4.19 -1.34 -5.89
CA VAL A 28 4.45 -1.49 -4.45
C VAL A 28 3.22 -1.09 -3.64
N THR A 29 2.60 0.04 -4.00
CA THR A 29 1.39 0.55 -3.36
C THR A 29 0.23 -0.42 -3.52
N GLU A 30 0.01 -0.92 -4.74
CA GLU A 30 -1.01 -1.92 -5.04
C GLU A 30 -0.76 -3.24 -4.27
N THR A 31 0.50 -3.67 -4.16
CA THR A 31 0.86 -4.84 -3.35
C THR A 31 0.50 -4.61 -1.87
N LEU A 32 0.84 -3.47 -1.30
CA LEU A 32 0.50 -3.13 0.09
C LEU A 32 -1.02 -3.04 0.30
N PHE A 33 -1.75 -2.53 -0.70
CA PHE A 33 -3.20 -2.50 -0.70
C PHE A 33 -3.80 -3.91 -0.73
N ASP A 34 -3.25 -4.79 -1.57
CA ASP A 34 -3.68 -6.18 -1.71
C ASP A 34 -3.49 -7.00 -0.43
N PHE A 35 -2.39 -6.76 0.29
CA PHE A 35 -2.15 -7.33 1.60
C PHE A 35 -3.00 -6.68 2.72
N GLY A 36 -3.78 -5.65 2.41
CA GLY A 36 -4.59 -4.92 3.39
C GLY A 36 -3.75 -4.11 4.39
N VAL A 37 -2.49 -3.81 4.05
CA VAL A 37 -1.59 -2.98 4.86
C VAL A 37 -1.99 -1.52 4.76
N ILE A 38 -2.37 -1.10 3.55
CA ILE A 38 -2.92 0.22 3.26
C ILE A 38 -4.28 0.08 2.60
N GLY A 39 -5.06 1.16 2.62
CA GLY A 39 -6.39 1.23 2.03
C GLY A 39 -6.63 2.62 1.44
N ASN A 40 -7.75 2.77 0.74
CA ASN A 40 -8.22 4.07 0.29
C ASN A 40 -9.17 4.69 1.32
N LEU A 41 -9.12 6.01 1.44
CA LEU A 41 -10.06 6.81 2.21
C LEU A 41 -10.99 7.50 1.21
N ASP A 42 -12.29 7.21 1.29
CA ASP A 42 -13.25 7.86 0.40
C ASP A 42 -13.62 9.29 0.88
N GLY A 43 -14.35 10.03 0.05
CA GLY A 43 -14.81 11.39 0.40
C GLY A 43 -15.80 11.45 1.58
N LYS A 44 -16.18 10.31 2.18
CA LYS A 44 -16.98 10.20 3.40
C LYS A 44 -16.17 9.69 4.59
N MET A 45 -14.84 9.70 4.50
CA MET A 45 -13.91 9.20 5.52
C MET A 45 -14.07 7.70 5.83
N ARG A 46 -14.64 6.91 4.90
CA ARG A 46 -14.75 5.46 5.06
C ARG A 46 -13.46 4.80 4.64
N TRP A 47 -13.04 3.83 5.46
CA TRP A 47 -11.80 3.09 5.24
C TRP A 47 -12.07 1.87 4.36
N LEU A 48 -11.56 1.91 3.13
CA LEU A 48 -11.70 0.87 2.13
C LEU A 48 -10.43 0.03 2.09
N PHE A 49 -10.51 -1.21 2.57
CA PHE A 49 -9.40 -2.17 2.58
C PHE A 49 -9.80 -3.44 1.84
N LYS A 50 -8.90 -3.99 1.03
CA LYS A 50 -9.16 -5.20 0.24
C LYS A 50 -9.51 -6.42 1.09
N TYR A 51 -8.98 -6.54 2.31
CA TYR A 51 -9.36 -7.66 3.18
C TYR A 51 -10.84 -7.66 3.60
N LYS A 52 -11.54 -6.51 3.50
CA LYS A 52 -12.98 -6.40 3.81
C LYS A 52 -13.85 -6.70 2.59
N ASP A 53 -13.30 -6.52 1.39
CA ASP A 53 -13.97 -6.66 0.11
C ASP A 53 -12.92 -7.04 -0.95
N HIS A 54 -12.94 -8.29 -1.38
CA HIS A 54 -11.92 -8.84 -2.29
C HIS A 54 -12.06 -8.30 -3.72
N ASP A 55 -13.24 -7.77 -4.08
CA ASP A 55 -13.50 -7.15 -5.38
C ASP A 55 -13.11 -5.66 -5.41
N LEU A 56 -12.73 -5.10 -4.26
CA LEU A 56 -12.26 -3.73 -4.15
C LEU A 56 -10.92 -3.58 -4.90
N ALA A 57 -10.94 -2.76 -5.95
CA ALA A 57 -9.75 -2.33 -6.68
C ALA A 57 -9.07 -1.14 -5.99
N TRP A 58 -7.75 -1.07 -6.10
CA TRP A 58 -6.98 0.11 -5.70
C TRP A 58 -7.35 1.32 -6.57
N ASN A 59 -7.49 2.50 -5.94
CA ASN A 59 -7.69 3.77 -6.64
C ASN A 59 -6.52 4.73 -6.36
N PRO A 60 -5.72 5.12 -7.37
CA PRO A 60 -4.61 6.08 -7.22
C PRO A 60 -5.03 7.49 -6.85
N ASP A 61 -6.26 7.89 -7.20
CA ASP A 61 -6.76 9.27 -7.02
C ASP A 61 -7.36 9.50 -5.63
N MET A 62 -7.48 8.44 -4.82
CA MET A 62 -8.00 8.53 -3.45
C MET A 62 -6.88 8.60 -2.43
N ASP A 63 -7.14 9.32 -1.34
CA ASP A 63 -6.21 9.40 -0.21
C ASP A 63 -5.88 8.01 0.34
N LEU A 64 -4.62 7.83 0.75
CA LEU A 64 -4.13 6.59 1.35
C LEU A 64 -4.27 6.60 2.88
N ILE A 65 -4.60 5.45 3.45
CA ILE A 65 -4.63 5.24 4.89
C ILE A 65 -3.96 3.92 5.29
N VAL A 66 -3.24 3.94 6.42
CA VAL A 66 -2.51 2.77 6.95
C VAL A 66 -3.40 1.95 7.88
N HIS A 67 -3.44 0.64 7.67
CA HIS A 67 -4.09 -0.31 8.57
C HIS A 67 -3.24 -0.59 9.81
N TRP A 68 -3.40 0.22 10.86
CA TRP A 68 -2.68 0.05 12.14
C TRP A 68 -2.86 -1.31 12.82
N GLY A 69 -3.97 -2.02 12.52
CA GLY A 69 -4.23 -3.36 13.06
C GLY A 69 -3.31 -4.45 12.49
N LEU A 70 -2.65 -4.21 11.35
CA LEU A 70 -1.80 -5.21 10.70
C LEU A 70 -0.58 -5.55 11.55
N HIS A 71 0.07 -4.55 12.14
CA HIS A 71 1.24 -4.75 13.01
C HIS A 71 0.93 -5.66 14.21
N LYS A 72 -0.31 -5.69 14.70
CA LYS A 72 -0.71 -6.57 15.81
C LYS A 72 -1.08 -7.99 15.38
N LYS A 73 -1.34 -8.22 14.08
CA LYS A 73 -1.89 -9.48 13.56
C LYS A 73 -0.94 -10.24 12.64
N LEU A 74 0.06 -9.58 12.04
CA LEU A 74 1.07 -10.26 11.23
C LEU A 74 1.94 -11.14 12.14
N ARG A 75 1.75 -12.46 12.04
CA ARG A 75 2.58 -13.45 12.72
C ARG A 75 3.27 -14.29 11.66
N ILE A 76 4.57 -14.09 11.52
CA ILE A 76 5.41 -14.92 10.66
C ILE A 76 5.87 -16.10 11.52
N TYR A 77 5.27 -17.26 11.28
CA TYR A 77 5.72 -18.50 11.89
C TYR A 77 6.68 -19.19 10.94
N ARG A 78 7.77 -19.72 11.50
CA ARG A 78 8.81 -20.45 10.76
C ARG A 78 8.33 -21.86 10.39
#